data_AF-A0A1B6BWF3-F1
#
_entry.id   AF-A0A1B6BWF3-F1
#
_cell.length_a   1.000
_cell.length_b   1.000
_cell.length_c   1.000
_cell.angle_alpha   90.00
_cell.angle_beta   90.00
_cell.angle_gamma   90.00
#
_symmetry.space_group_name_H-M   'P 1'
#
loop_
_entity.id
_entity.type
_entity.pdbx_description
1 polymer ?
#
loop_
_entity_poly.entity_id
_entity_poly.type
_entity_poly.pdbx_seq_one_letter_code
_entity_poly.pdbx_strand_id
1 'polypeptide(L)'
;MSWMLSCYFMLSKDQKNLENLLARRFTGILFRCYDKRLMMNDIKEKPVKIIPLVGSDHILSDNPFEEESKPVTKNVDNISESPFIGIIGECFLPYLYIYIESLDRNLYDLMERFVSDARRDLEKEVDVSIKAQGVLPSCADLFLFYKKSLIQCNELSNGPSMLALANTFQKHLKEYASKVLQANLPKIYSGSGSLSVTNITKDLRDLSSAAGIIQNFLREGDTARFTKLEIGKICCILTTAEYCLETTQQLEVKLKEKIDPTLKDKINLAQEQDIFHNVMSNSIQLLVQDLELACEPALSAMSRIQWQNVEAVVDHSGYVTAISSHLKTSVPFIKDNLSASRKYFTQFCVKFANSFIPKFIQNIYKCKPVSTVGAEQLLLDTHMLKTVLLDLPSIGSRVNRTAPASFTKVVVKGMTHGEMILKVVMAPTEPAESFVDKFLKLLPESDIQEFQKILEMKGLKAAERNHLMSLFRPYHISSSYVSKTSTSSPKHDSSSIRKLNNLIKKNFVAGPPE
;
A
#
# COMPACT_ATOMS: atom_id res chain seq x y z
N MET A 1 8.17 13.23 -40.25
CA MET A 1 8.84 12.97 -38.94
C MET A 1 9.48 11.59 -38.87
N SER A 2 8.77 10.48 -39.12
CA SER A 2 9.37 9.11 -39.13
C SER A 2 10.59 8.95 -40.08
N TRP A 3 10.58 9.62 -41.24
CA TRP A 3 11.72 9.68 -42.16
C TRP A 3 12.94 10.44 -41.60
N MET A 4 12.74 11.57 -40.92
CA MET A 4 13.85 12.32 -40.30
C MET A 4 14.46 11.55 -39.11
N LEU A 5 13.63 10.88 -38.31
CA LEU A 5 14.08 10.01 -37.22
C LEU A 5 14.80 8.76 -37.74
N SER A 6 14.29 8.10 -38.79
CA SER A 6 15.00 6.99 -39.43
C SER A 6 16.30 7.43 -40.07
N CYS A 7 16.33 8.59 -40.72
CA CYS A 7 17.57 9.17 -41.24
C CYS A 7 18.53 9.51 -40.11
N TYR A 8 18.06 10.06 -38.99
CA TYR A 8 18.89 10.40 -37.83
C TYR A 8 19.47 9.16 -37.11
N PHE A 9 18.69 8.08 -36.99
CA PHE A 9 19.16 6.82 -36.41
C PHE A 9 20.05 6.01 -37.37
N MET A 10 19.75 6.01 -38.68
CA MET A 10 20.71 5.54 -39.70
C MET A 10 22.00 6.35 -39.58
N LEU A 11 21.90 7.68 -39.54
CA LEU A 11 23.02 8.60 -39.41
C LEU A 11 23.78 8.40 -38.10
N SER A 12 23.18 8.02 -36.98
CA SER A 12 23.89 7.78 -35.72
C SER A 12 24.71 6.48 -35.72
N LYS A 13 24.15 5.41 -36.32
CA LYS A 13 24.86 4.13 -36.50
C LYS A 13 25.96 4.26 -37.57
N ASP A 14 25.66 5.01 -38.63
CA ASP A 14 26.61 5.40 -39.66
C ASP A 14 27.60 6.45 -39.16
N GLN A 15 27.27 7.23 -38.13
CA GLN A 15 28.13 8.23 -37.50
C GLN A 15 29.23 7.55 -36.71
N LYS A 16 28.94 6.54 -35.87
CA LYS A 16 30.00 5.78 -35.21
C LYS A 16 30.91 5.10 -36.24
N ASN A 17 30.35 4.60 -37.35
CA ASN A 17 31.12 4.05 -38.46
C ASN A 17 31.94 5.11 -39.20
N LEU A 18 31.39 6.30 -39.41
CA LEU A 18 32.02 7.43 -40.08
C LEU A 18 33.11 8.05 -39.21
N GLU A 19 32.88 8.24 -37.92
CA GLU A 19 33.86 8.69 -36.94
C GLU A 19 35.00 7.67 -36.81
N ASN A 20 34.70 6.36 -36.84
CA ASN A 20 35.73 5.30 -36.93
C ASN A 20 36.47 5.30 -38.29
N LEU A 21 35.79 5.62 -39.40
CA LEU A 21 36.41 5.76 -40.72
C LEU A 21 37.30 7.01 -40.78
N LEU A 22 36.86 8.13 -40.20
CA LEU A 22 37.62 9.37 -40.07
C LEU A 22 38.84 9.16 -39.17
N ALA A 23 38.68 8.47 -38.04
CA ALA A 23 39.76 8.04 -37.16
C ALA A 23 40.82 7.21 -37.88
N ARG A 24 40.38 6.29 -38.74
CA ARG A 24 41.27 5.40 -39.51
C ARG A 24 41.96 6.11 -40.66
N ARG A 25 41.32 7.11 -41.28
CA ARG A 25 41.79 7.78 -42.50
C ARG A 25 42.64 9.03 -42.23
N PHE A 26 42.35 9.73 -41.13
CA PHE A 26 43.09 10.93 -40.71
C PHE A 26 43.95 10.61 -39.49
N THR A 27 45.09 9.97 -39.70
CA THR A 27 46.18 9.86 -38.71
C THR A 27 47.40 10.60 -39.22
N GLY A 28 47.71 11.75 -38.62
CA GLY A 28 48.78 12.62 -39.09
C GLY A 28 49.28 13.57 -38.01
N ILE A 29 50.54 14.00 -38.13
CA ILE A 29 51.35 14.72 -37.15
C ILE A 29 50.67 16.00 -36.58
N LEU A 30 49.68 16.57 -37.28
CA LEU A 30 48.91 17.72 -36.81
C LEU A 30 48.08 17.42 -35.53
N PHE A 31 47.68 16.17 -35.31
CA PHE A 31 46.88 15.77 -34.14
C PHE A 31 47.71 15.20 -32.97
N ARG A 32 48.97 14.82 -33.20
CA ARG A 32 49.86 14.25 -32.15
C ARG A 32 50.44 15.28 -31.16
N CYS A 33 50.22 16.56 -31.38
CA CYS A 33 50.75 17.62 -30.50
C CYS A 33 49.90 17.89 -29.25
N TYR A 34 48.64 17.44 -29.20
CA TYR A 34 47.80 17.67 -28.01
C TYR A 34 48.01 16.62 -26.90
N ASP A 35 48.46 15.41 -27.27
CA ASP A 35 48.39 14.25 -26.38
C ASP A 35 49.72 13.89 -25.66
N LYS A 36 50.80 14.62 -25.96
CA LYS A 36 52.14 14.32 -25.40
C LYS A 36 52.39 14.85 -23.98
N ARG A 37 51.41 15.47 -23.32
CA ARG A 37 51.65 16.12 -22.02
C ARG A 37 51.19 15.33 -20.79
N LEU A 38 50.60 14.13 -20.92
CA LEU A 38 50.00 13.49 -19.74
C LEU A 38 50.25 12.01 -19.46
N MET A 39 50.76 11.16 -20.37
CA MET A 39 50.83 9.72 -20.05
C MET A 39 52.19 9.10 -20.38
N MET A 40 53.02 8.98 -19.34
CA MET A 40 54.15 8.06 -19.27
C MET A 40 53.92 7.19 -18.03
N ASN A 41 53.63 5.89 -18.25
CA ASN A 41 54.11 4.72 -17.48
C ASN A 41 53.30 3.46 -17.87
N ASP A 42 54.01 2.49 -18.50
CA ASP A 42 54.18 1.06 -18.11
C ASP A 42 52.95 0.21 -17.68
N ILE A 43 52.73 -1.10 -17.97
CA ILE A 43 53.53 -2.23 -18.49
C ILE A 43 52.63 -3.53 -18.57
N LYS A 44 52.88 -4.43 -19.56
CA LYS A 44 52.81 -5.94 -19.66
C LYS A 44 51.51 -6.83 -19.55
N GLU A 45 51.36 -7.68 -20.60
CA GLU A 45 51.06 -9.17 -20.70
C GLU A 45 49.73 -9.77 -20.13
N LYS A 46 49.09 -10.89 -20.55
CA LYS A 46 49.09 -11.95 -21.61
C LYS A 46 47.75 -12.77 -21.48
N PRO A 47 47.39 -13.75 -22.37
CA PRO A 47 46.01 -14.18 -22.68
C PRO A 47 45.56 -15.53 -22.07
N VAL A 48 44.24 -15.86 -21.99
CA VAL A 48 43.68 -17.25 -22.10
C VAL A 48 42.15 -17.34 -22.37
N LYS A 49 41.81 -18.09 -23.44
CA LYS A 49 40.76 -19.10 -23.82
C LYS A 49 39.29 -19.11 -23.30
N ILE A 50 38.41 -19.41 -24.27
CA ILE A 50 36.95 -19.68 -24.25
C ILE A 50 36.69 -21.20 -24.31
N ILE A 51 35.63 -21.70 -23.64
CA ILE A 51 34.90 -22.95 -23.96
C ILE A 51 33.38 -22.74 -23.70
N PRO A 52 32.45 -23.33 -24.50
CA PRO A 52 31.05 -22.90 -24.63
C PRO A 52 30.02 -23.82 -23.91
N LEU A 53 28.73 -23.43 -23.93
CA LEU A 53 27.56 -24.22 -24.44
C LEU A 53 26.24 -24.14 -23.61
N VAL A 54 25.15 -23.74 -24.30
CA VAL A 54 23.72 -24.23 -24.31
C VAL A 54 22.74 -24.13 -23.11
N GLY A 55 21.50 -23.73 -23.46
CA GLY A 55 20.18 -24.12 -22.90
C GLY A 55 19.72 -23.32 -21.67
N SER A 56 18.48 -22.89 -21.44
CA SER A 56 17.15 -23.31 -21.94
C SER A 56 16.04 -22.42 -21.30
N ASP A 57 14.87 -22.36 -21.95
CA ASP A 57 13.49 -22.15 -21.44
C ASP A 57 13.09 -20.84 -20.70
N HIS A 58 12.36 -19.96 -21.41
CA HIS A 58 11.72 -18.76 -20.85
C HIS A 58 10.40 -19.07 -20.12
N ILE A 59 10.37 -18.78 -18.83
CA ILE A 59 9.17 -18.53 -18.03
C ILE A 59 8.94 -17.01 -18.05
N LEU A 60 7.71 -16.56 -18.32
CA LEU A 60 7.32 -15.15 -18.26
C LEU A 60 7.38 -14.63 -16.81
N SER A 61 8.58 -14.28 -16.34
CA SER A 61 8.82 -13.41 -15.18
C SER A 61 9.90 -12.37 -15.46
N ASP A 62 10.28 -12.16 -16.71
CA ASP A 62 11.39 -11.29 -17.06
C ASP A 62 10.96 -9.82 -16.98
N ASN A 63 11.27 -9.19 -15.85
CA ASN A 63 11.21 -7.75 -15.71
C ASN A 63 12.08 -7.09 -16.81
N PRO A 64 11.57 -6.10 -17.56
CA PRO A 64 12.32 -5.50 -18.66
C PRO A 64 13.63 -4.83 -18.21
N PHE A 65 13.82 -4.48 -16.94
CA PHE A 65 15.06 -3.84 -16.46
C PHE A 65 16.00 -4.78 -15.68
N GLU A 66 15.63 -6.05 -15.49
CA GLU A 66 16.55 -7.06 -14.98
C GLU A 66 17.61 -7.38 -16.04
N GLU A 67 18.87 -7.18 -15.67
CA GLU A 67 20.01 -7.60 -16.49
C GLU A 67 20.29 -9.09 -16.21
N GLU A 68 20.25 -9.94 -17.24
CA GLU A 68 20.97 -11.22 -17.20
C GLU A 68 22.41 -10.91 -16.77
N SER A 69 22.79 -11.36 -15.58
CA SER A 69 24.14 -11.20 -15.03
C SER A 69 25.14 -12.07 -15.80
N LYS A 70 25.41 -11.71 -17.05
CA LYS A 70 26.64 -12.11 -17.73
C LYS A 70 27.67 -11.03 -17.45
N PRO A 71 28.80 -11.35 -16.80
CA PRO A 71 29.85 -10.38 -16.59
C PRO A 71 30.38 -10.00 -17.97
N VAL A 72 30.05 -8.80 -18.44
CA VAL A 72 30.76 -8.20 -19.56
C VAL A 72 32.14 -7.85 -19.01
N THR A 73 33.08 -8.77 -19.16
CA THR A 73 34.51 -8.46 -19.11
C THR A 73 34.74 -7.33 -20.11
N LYS A 74 34.85 -6.10 -19.61
CA LYS A 74 35.36 -4.97 -20.36
C LYS A 74 36.80 -5.31 -20.72
N ASN A 75 37.01 -5.84 -21.93
CA ASN A 75 38.32 -5.74 -22.57
C ASN A 75 38.59 -4.25 -22.75
N VAL A 76 39.44 -3.69 -21.88
CA VAL A 76 40.00 -2.36 -22.08
C VAL A 76 41.08 -2.53 -23.14
N ASP A 77 40.65 -2.61 -24.40
CA ASP A 77 41.54 -2.30 -25.50
C ASP A 77 41.79 -0.78 -25.43
N ASN A 78 43.02 -0.40 -25.08
CA ASN A 78 43.54 0.96 -25.22
C ASN A 78 43.50 1.37 -26.70
N ILE A 79 42.31 1.73 -27.17
CA ILE A 79 42.12 2.52 -28.39
C ILE A 79 42.20 3.95 -27.90
N SER A 80 43.28 4.66 -28.25
CA SER A 80 43.32 6.13 -28.11
C SER A 80 42.00 6.68 -28.67
N GLU A 81 41.16 7.27 -27.83
CA GLU A 81 39.87 7.83 -28.26
C GLU A 81 40.15 8.77 -29.43
N SER A 82 39.65 8.40 -30.60
CA SER A 82 39.83 9.20 -31.81
C SER A 82 39.34 10.61 -31.56
N PRO A 83 40.07 11.65 -32.00
CA PRO A 83 39.65 13.04 -31.85
C PRO A 83 38.33 13.35 -32.56
N PHE A 84 37.80 12.43 -33.36
CA PHE A 84 36.53 12.56 -34.08
C PHE A 84 35.33 11.94 -33.34
N ILE A 85 35.55 11.24 -32.22
CA ILE A 85 34.46 10.62 -31.45
C ILE A 85 33.58 11.71 -30.84
N GLY A 86 32.30 11.71 -31.18
CA GLY A 86 31.31 12.62 -30.59
C GLY A 86 31.16 13.99 -31.25
N ILE A 87 32.07 14.42 -32.13
CA ILE A 87 32.01 15.74 -32.80
C ILE A 87 30.72 15.89 -33.62
N ILE A 88 30.34 14.84 -34.35
CA ILE A 88 29.11 14.88 -35.16
C ILE A 88 27.89 14.87 -34.25
N GLY A 89 27.98 14.19 -33.10
CA GLY A 89 26.89 14.07 -32.12
C GLY A 89 26.59 15.40 -31.45
N GLU A 90 27.62 16.19 -31.16
CA GLU A 90 27.48 17.53 -30.57
C GLU A 90 26.64 18.48 -31.43
N CYS A 91 26.73 18.39 -32.76
CA CYS A 91 25.94 19.21 -33.68
C CYS A 91 24.43 18.96 -33.56
N PHE A 92 24.03 17.78 -33.08
CA PHE A 92 22.63 17.38 -33.01
C PHE A 92 22.02 17.47 -31.60
N LEU A 93 22.84 17.66 -30.57
CA LEU A 93 22.37 17.87 -29.19
C LEU A 93 21.32 18.98 -29.07
N PRO A 94 21.45 20.16 -29.73
CA PRO A 94 20.46 21.23 -29.64
C PRO A 94 19.08 20.86 -30.21
N TYR A 95 19.00 19.85 -31.08
CA TYR A 95 17.77 19.42 -31.76
C TYR A 95 17.15 18.17 -31.15
N LEU A 96 17.78 17.58 -30.13
CA LEU A 96 17.34 16.33 -29.52
C LEU A 96 15.98 16.47 -28.78
N TYR A 97 15.50 17.70 -28.53
CA TYR A 97 14.15 17.96 -28.05
C TYR A 97 13.06 17.44 -29.02
N ILE A 98 13.30 17.47 -30.34
CA ILE A 98 12.35 16.98 -31.36
C ILE A 98 12.14 15.46 -31.20
N TYR A 99 13.20 14.73 -30.85
CA TYR A 99 13.12 13.30 -30.53
C TYR A 99 12.25 13.09 -29.29
N ILE A 100 12.50 13.84 -28.21
CA ILE A 100 11.71 13.73 -26.97
C ILE A 100 10.23 14.07 -27.20
N GLU A 101 9.93 15.12 -27.97
CA GLU A 101 8.55 15.45 -28.36
C GLU A 101 7.89 14.32 -29.16
N SER A 102 8.64 13.65 -30.04
CA SER A 102 8.13 12.49 -30.77
C SER A 102 7.84 11.30 -29.84
N LEU A 103 8.66 11.07 -28.82
CA LEU A 103 8.41 10.05 -27.79
C LEU A 103 7.18 10.39 -26.96
N ASP A 104 7.02 11.65 -26.54
CA ASP A 104 5.84 12.13 -25.80
C ASP A 104 4.55 11.92 -26.60
N ARG A 105 4.54 12.23 -27.91
CA ARG A 105 3.39 11.94 -28.78
C ARG A 105 3.10 10.44 -28.92
N ASN A 106 4.13 9.63 -29.13
CA ASN A 106 3.95 8.17 -29.23
C ASN A 106 3.40 7.59 -27.92
N LEU A 107 3.86 8.06 -26.77
CA LEU A 107 3.38 7.64 -25.45
C LEU A 107 1.95 8.12 -25.19
N TYR A 108 1.59 9.32 -25.64
CA TYR A 108 0.22 9.81 -25.61
C TYR A 108 -0.73 8.88 -26.39
N ASP A 109 -0.37 8.54 -27.64
CA ASP A 109 -1.18 7.63 -28.47
C ASP A 109 -1.27 6.23 -27.85
N LEU A 110 -0.18 5.75 -27.26
CA LEU A 110 -0.15 4.48 -26.54
C LEU A 110 -1.06 4.52 -25.30
N MET A 111 -1.10 5.64 -24.57
CA MET A 111 -1.95 5.81 -23.40
C MET A 111 -3.43 5.77 -23.76
N GLU A 112 -3.84 6.44 -24.82
CA GLU A 112 -5.25 6.42 -25.27
C GLU A 112 -5.68 5.01 -25.69
N ARG A 113 -4.78 4.24 -26.32
CA ARG A 113 -5.02 2.80 -26.59
C ARG A 113 -5.16 2.01 -25.30
N PHE A 114 -4.26 2.18 -24.33
CA PHE A 114 -4.34 1.49 -23.04
C PHE A 114 -5.62 1.80 -22.27
N VAL A 115 -6.13 3.03 -22.33
CA VAL A 115 -7.43 3.39 -21.72
C VAL A 115 -8.57 2.62 -22.39
N SER A 116 -8.57 2.52 -23.71
CA SER A 116 -9.61 1.78 -24.45
C SER A 116 -9.52 0.27 -24.21
N ASP A 117 -8.31 -0.29 -24.25
CA ASP A 117 -8.08 -1.72 -24.04
C ASP A 117 -8.39 -2.14 -22.60
N ALA A 118 -8.00 -1.34 -21.60
CA ALA A 118 -8.30 -1.64 -20.20
C ALA A 118 -9.81 -1.70 -19.93
N ARG A 119 -10.60 -0.79 -20.53
CA ARG A 119 -12.07 -0.86 -20.41
C ARG A 119 -12.60 -2.17 -20.98
N ARG A 120 -12.17 -2.54 -22.19
CA ARG A 120 -12.59 -3.78 -22.86
C ARG A 120 -12.17 -5.03 -22.11
N ASP A 121 -10.93 -5.09 -21.64
CA ASP A 121 -10.34 -6.29 -21.05
C ASP A 121 -10.85 -6.51 -19.62
N LEU A 122 -11.21 -5.44 -18.91
CA LEU A 122 -11.87 -5.53 -17.61
C LEU A 122 -13.37 -5.82 -17.76
N GLU A 123 -14.05 -5.41 -18.84
CA GLU A 123 -15.49 -5.66 -19.05
C GLU A 123 -15.85 -7.09 -19.47
N LYS A 124 -14.93 -7.84 -20.09
CA LYS A 124 -15.24 -9.20 -20.52
C LYS A 124 -15.40 -10.13 -19.31
N GLU A 125 -16.57 -10.77 -19.21
CA GLU A 125 -16.84 -11.91 -18.31
C GLU A 125 -16.08 -13.17 -18.76
N VAL A 126 -14.77 -13.10 -18.99
CA VAL A 126 -14.02 -14.34 -19.21
C VAL A 126 -13.91 -15.02 -17.86
N ASP A 127 -14.41 -16.25 -17.84
CA ASP A 127 -14.48 -17.19 -16.73
C ASP A 127 -13.40 -16.98 -15.66
N VAL A 128 -13.84 -17.17 -14.41
CA VAL A 128 -13.16 -17.02 -13.11
C VAL A 128 -11.93 -17.96 -12.95
N SER A 129 -11.15 -18.18 -14.01
CA SER A 129 -9.97 -19.04 -14.04
C SER A 129 -8.98 -18.69 -15.17
N ILE A 130 -8.71 -17.41 -15.47
CA ILE A 130 -7.47 -17.07 -16.19
C ILE A 130 -6.30 -17.06 -15.19
N LYS A 131 -5.78 -18.27 -15.01
CA LYS A 131 -4.48 -18.58 -14.44
C LYS A 131 -3.39 -18.10 -15.39
N ALA A 132 -2.75 -16.97 -15.06
CA ALA A 132 -1.34 -16.61 -15.29
C ALA A 132 -1.22 -15.08 -15.24
N GLN A 133 -0.48 -14.56 -14.25
CA GLN A 133 -0.13 -13.14 -14.10
C GLN A 133 -1.32 -12.17 -14.18
N GLY A 134 -2.14 -12.06 -13.14
CA GLY A 134 -3.29 -11.14 -13.03
C GLY A 134 -2.90 -9.66 -13.02
N VAL A 135 -2.19 -9.21 -14.05
CA VAL A 135 -1.64 -7.88 -14.27
C VAL A 135 -2.05 -7.47 -15.68
N LEU A 136 -2.42 -6.20 -15.87
CA LEU A 136 -2.79 -5.70 -17.19
C LEU A 136 -1.60 -5.77 -18.15
N PRO A 137 -1.74 -6.34 -19.37
CA PRO A 137 -0.63 -6.43 -20.32
C PRO A 137 -0.08 -5.06 -20.73
N SER A 138 -0.90 -4.02 -20.67
CA SER A 138 -0.53 -2.64 -20.98
C SER A 138 0.62 -2.10 -20.13
N CYS A 139 0.80 -2.56 -18.87
CA CYS A 139 1.94 -2.11 -18.08
C CYS A 139 3.26 -2.71 -18.60
N ALA A 140 3.26 -3.97 -19.08
CA ALA A 140 4.45 -4.58 -19.65
C ALA A 140 4.89 -3.86 -20.93
N ASP A 141 3.93 -3.51 -21.80
CA ASP A 141 4.18 -2.75 -23.02
C ASP A 141 4.72 -1.34 -22.73
N LEU A 142 4.18 -0.66 -21.71
CA LEU A 142 4.66 0.66 -21.27
C LEU A 142 6.14 0.62 -20.87
N PHE A 143 6.51 -0.32 -19.98
CA PHE A 143 7.88 -0.41 -19.50
C PHE A 143 8.85 -0.95 -20.55
N LEU A 144 8.39 -1.79 -21.48
CA LEU A 144 9.17 -2.19 -22.64
C LEU A 144 9.47 -1.00 -23.56
N PHE A 145 8.50 -0.10 -23.77
CA PHE A 145 8.71 1.14 -24.51
C PHE A 145 9.73 2.05 -23.80
N TYR A 146 9.64 2.18 -22.47
CA TYR A 146 10.62 2.94 -21.68
C TYR A 146 12.02 2.36 -21.80
N LYS A 147 12.18 1.03 -21.69
CA LYS A 147 13.47 0.36 -21.87
C LYS A 147 14.09 0.69 -23.23
N LYS A 148 13.32 0.53 -24.31
CA LYS A 148 13.79 0.81 -25.68
C LYS A 148 14.17 2.29 -25.84
N SER A 149 13.35 3.20 -25.35
CA SER A 149 13.58 4.64 -25.43
C SER A 149 14.80 5.08 -24.61
N LEU A 150 15.03 4.46 -23.46
CA LEU A 150 16.20 4.69 -22.61
C LEU A 150 17.49 4.23 -23.30
N ILE A 151 17.51 3.02 -23.85
CA ILE A 151 18.68 2.49 -24.58
C ILE A 151 19.03 3.42 -25.76
N GLN A 152 18.01 3.78 -26.55
CA GLN A 152 18.18 4.67 -27.71
C GLN A 152 18.65 6.07 -27.30
N CYS A 153 18.08 6.66 -26.24
CA CYS A 153 18.49 7.98 -25.78
C CYS A 153 19.93 7.96 -25.25
N ASN A 154 20.32 6.91 -24.54
CA ASN A 154 21.67 6.74 -24.01
C ASN A 154 22.73 6.58 -25.12
N GLU A 155 22.37 6.05 -26.29
CA GLU A 155 23.27 6.01 -27.46
C GLU A 155 23.50 7.40 -28.08
N LEU A 156 22.56 8.33 -27.89
CA LEU A 156 22.56 9.66 -28.48
C LEU A 156 23.11 10.74 -27.54
N SER A 157 22.76 10.68 -26.26
CA SER A 157 23.19 11.66 -25.25
C SER A 157 23.01 11.12 -23.83
N ASN A 158 23.93 11.50 -22.93
CA ASN A 158 23.85 11.25 -21.49
C ASN A 158 23.56 12.54 -20.68
N GLY A 159 23.35 13.68 -21.35
CA GLY A 159 23.22 15.00 -20.75
C GLY A 159 21.76 15.45 -20.53
N PRO A 160 21.41 16.72 -20.84
CA PRO A 160 20.08 17.30 -20.58
C PRO A 160 18.91 16.55 -21.23
N SER A 161 19.14 15.88 -22.36
CA SER A 161 18.10 15.12 -23.06
C SER A 161 17.68 13.85 -22.32
N MET A 162 18.58 13.23 -21.55
CA MET A 162 18.24 12.12 -20.66
C MET A 162 17.32 12.58 -19.52
N LEU A 163 17.54 13.79 -19.01
CA LEU A 163 16.67 14.41 -18.01
C LEU A 163 15.29 14.74 -18.60
N ALA A 164 15.24 15.25 -19.83
CA ALA A 164 13.98 15.48 -20.54
C ALA A 164 13.21 14.16 -20.75
N LEU A 165 13.89 13.07 -21.12
CA LEU A 165 13.30 11.73 -21.23
C LEU A 165 12.72 11.25 -19.89
N ALA A 166 13.46 11.41 -18.79
CA ALA A 166 12.99 11.04 -17.46
C ALA A 166 11.70 11.80 -17.08
N ASN A 167 11.63 13.11 -17.39
CA ASN A 167 10.42 13.91 -17.16
C ASN A 167 9.23 13.43 -18.01
N THR A 168 9.46 13.03 -19.27
CA THR A 168 8.42 12.43 -20.13
C THR A 168 7.92 11.11 -19.54
N PHE A 169 8.80 10.25 -19.03
CA PHE A 169 8.39 9.02 -18.35
C PHE A 169 7.57 9.31 -17.08
N GLN A 170 8.01 10.25 -16.24
CA GLN A 170 7.27 10.68 -15.05
C GLN A 170 5.83 11.12 -15.38
N LYS A 171 5.69 11.97 -16.41
CA LYS A 171 4.37 12.43 -16.89
C LYS A 171 3.47 11.26 -17.27
N HIS A 172 3.97 10.33 -18.08
CA HIS A 172 3.14 9.22 -18.56
C HIS A 172 2.91 8.12 -17.51
N LEU A 173 3.79 7.94 -16.51
CA LEU A 173 3.51 7.10 -15.34
C LEU A 173 2.33 7.66 -14.53
N LYS A 174 2.30 8.98 -14.32
CA LYS A 174 1.17 9.68 -13.68
C LYS A 174 -0.12 9.52 -14.47
N GLU A 175 -0.07 9.65 -15.79
CA GLU A 175 -1.23 9.43 -16.67
C GLU A 175 -1.71 7.98 -16.64
N TYR A 176 -0.79 7.01 -16.67
CA TYR A 176 -1.15 5.59 -16.58
C TYR A 176 -1.89 5.28 -15.27
N ALA A 177 -1.33 5.73 -14.15
CA ALA A 177 -1.94 5.50 -12.84
C ALA A 177 -3.34 6.14 -12.72
N SER A 178 -3.53 7.35 -13.26
CA SER A 178 -4.80 8.08 -13.17
C SER A 178 -5.84 7.59 -14.19
N LYS A 179 -5.49 7.55 -15.49
CA LYS A 179 -6.42 7.24 -16.58
C LYS A 179 -6.68 5.74 -16.77
N VAL A 180 -5.70 4.88 -16.50
CA VAL A 180 -5.84 3.44 -16.72
C VAL A 180 -6.17 2.71 -15.43
N LEU A 181 -5.47 2.99 -14.32
CA LEU A 181 -5.71 2.26 -13.07
C LEU A 181 -6.86 2.87 -12.25
N GLN A 182 -6.73 4.12 -11.82
CA GLN A 182 -7.71 4.76 -10.92
C GLN A 182 -9.08 4.94 -11.57
N ALA A 183 -9.14 5.29 -12.86
CA ALA A 183 -10.40 5.49 -13.57
C ALA A 183 -11.23 4.20 -13.70
N ASN A 184 -10.59 3.02 -13.62
CA ASN A 184 -11.25 1.71 -13.69
C ASN A 184 -11.54 1.11 -12.30
N LEU A 185 -11.15 1.77 -11.21
CA LEU A 185 -11.57 1.37 -9.87
C LEU A 185 -13.04 1.77 -9.65
N PRO A 186 -13.87 0.88 -9.06
CA PRO A 186 -15.23 1.23 -8.70
C PRO A 186 -15.27 2.44 -7.77
N LYS A 187 -16.11 3.43 -8.09
CA LYS A 187 -16.38 4.56 -7.20
C LYS A 187 -17.46 4.12 -6.21
N ILE A 188 -17.12 4.09 -4.93
CA ILE A 188 -18.12 3.84 -3.90
C ILE A 188 -18.92 5.12 -3.70
N TYR A 189 -20.21 5.08 -4.01
CA TYR A 189 -21.16 6.08 -3.54
C TYR A 189 -21.42 5.80 -2.06
N SER A 190 -20.61 6.43 -1.21
CA SER A 190 -20.82 6.41 0.24
C SER A 190 -22.11 7.18 0.57
N GLY A 191 -23.24 6.47 0.62
CA GLY A 191 -24.46 6.95 1.24
C GLY A 191 -24.30 7.03 2.76
N SER A 192 -23.46 7.95 3.25
CA SER A 192 -23.45 8.50 4.61
C SER A 192 -22.28 9.49 4.77
N GLY A 193 -22.59 10.78 4.67
CA GLY A 193 -21.86 11.91 5.26
C GLY A 193 -20.34 11.82 5.43
N SER A 194 -19.59 12.01 4.35
CA SER A 194 -18.28 12.70 4.40
C SER A 194 -17.91 13.18 3.00
N LEU A 195 -18.36 14.38 2.65
CA LEU A 195 -17.92 15.07 1.45
C LEU A 195 -16.58 15.73 1.73
N SER A 196 -15.52 15.23 1.09
CA SER A 196 -14.37 16.07 0.76
C SER A 196 -14.85 17.17 -0.18
N VAL A 197 -15.10 18.34 0.40
CA VAL A 197 -15.40 19.58 -0.30
C VAL A 197 -14.12 20.02 -1.01
N THR A 198 -14.01 19.77 -2.31
CA THR A 198 -13.06 20.56 -3.13
C THR A 198 -13.45 20.67 -4.61
N ASN A 199 -14.24 19.76 -5.19
CA ASN A 199 -14.43 19.77 -6.65
C ASN A 199 -15.88 19.81 -7.18
N ILE A 200 -16.90 20.10 -6.36
CA ILE A 200 -18.33 20.11 -6.80
C ILE A 200 -18.99 21.48 -6.54
N THR A 201 -18.40 22.58 -7.01
CA THR A 201 -19.06 23.91 -6.92
C THR A 201 -19.23 24.62 -8.24
N LYS A 202 -18.82 24.06 -9.38
CA LYS A 202 -19.02 24.70 -10.70
C LYS A 202 -20.23 24.20 -11.49
N ASP A 203 -20.62 22.93 -11.37
CA ASP A 203 -21.58 22.36 -12.34
C ASP A 203 -22.99 22.06 -11.81
N LEU A 204 -23.34 22.48 -10.58
CA LEU A 204 -24.65 22.16 -9.97
C LEU A 204 -25.65 23.33 -9.92
N ARG A 205 -25.31 24.51 -10.45
CA ARG A 205 -26.22 25.68 -10.39
C ARG A 205 -27.23 25.75 -11.54
N ASP A 206 -27.01 25.04 -12.64
CA ASP A 206 -27.79 25.23 -13.88
C ASP A 206 -28.83 24.14 -14.20
N LEU A 207 -29.20 23.27 -13.25
CA LEU A 207 -30.24 22.26 -13.50
C LEU A 207 -31.28 22.16 -12.39
N SER A 208 -32.02 23.27 -12.17
CA SER A 208 -33.13 23.34 -11.22
C SER A 208 -34.52 23.05 -11.83
N SER A 209 -34.60 22.27 -12.91
CA SER A 209 -35.86 22.01 -13.63
C SER A 209 -36.09 20.55 -14.04
N ALA A 210 -35.72 19.59 -13.18
CA ALA A 210 -36.08 18.18 -13.38
C ALA A 210 -36.53 17.50 -12.08
N ALA A 211 -37.57 18.05 -11.45
CA ALA A 211 -38.23 17.46 -10.27
C ALA A 211 -39.07 16.19 -10.57
N GLY A 212 -38.95 15.61 -11.78
CA GLY A 212 -39.78 14.48 -12.23
C GLY A 212 -39.05 13.13 -12.40
N ILE A 213 -37.72 13.06 -12.24
CA ILE A 213 -36.94 11.82 -12.50
C ILE A 213 -36.50 11.12 -11.19
N ILE A 214 -36.69 11.75 -10.03
CA ILE A 214 -36.19 11.27 -8.74
C ILE A 214 -37.09 10.15 -8.15
N GLN A 215 -38.31 9.93 -8.65
CA GLN A 215 -39.24 8.96 -8.05
C GLN A 215 -38.94 7.48 -8.33
N ASN A 216 -38.02 7.14 -9.24
CA ASN A 216 -37.60 5.74 -9.45
C ASN A 216 -36.28 5.37 -8.73
N PHE A 217 -35.68 6.28 -7.97
CA PHE A 217 -34.40 6.05 -7.27
C PHE A 217 -34.53 5.94 -5.75
N LEU A 218 -35.77 5.83 -5.23
CA LEU A 218 -36.10 5.73 -3.80
C LEU A 218 -36.87 4.44 -3.48
N ARG A 219 -36.40 3.30 -3.99
CA ARG A 219 -36.70 2.00 -3.38
C ARG A 219 -35.41 1.48 -2.74
N GLU A 220 -35.40 1.54 -1.41
CA GLU A 220 -34.59 0.71 -0.50
C GLU A 220 -33.06 0.79 -0.65
N GLY A 221 -32.43 1.60 0.20
CA GLY A 221 -31.54 1.14 1.29
C GLY A 221 -30.39 0.15 1.05
N ASP A 222 -30.12 -0.33 -0.15
CA ASP A 222 -29.03 -1.26 -0.42
C ASP A 222 -27.79 -0.50 -0.84
N THR A 223 -26.81 -0.44 0.07
CA THR A 223 -25.43 -0.13 -0.31
C THR A 223 -24.95 -1.25 -1.24
N ALA A 224 -24.95 -0.98 -2.55
CA ALA A 224 -24.67 -2.00 -3.56
C ALA A 224 -23.29 -2.65 -3.32
N ARG A 225 -23.31 -3.94 -3.03
CA ARG A 225 -22.14 -4.82 -2.91
C ARG A 225 -21.44 -4.95 -4.26
N PHE A 226 -20.13 -5.13 -4.26
CA PHE A 226 -19.42 -5.42 -5.50
C PHE A 226 -19.73 -6.84 -5.99
N THR A 227 -19.89 -6.95 -7.30
CA THR A 227 -19.94 -8.23 -8.00
C THR A 227 -18.58 -8.94 -7.92
N LYS A 228 -18.55 -10.27 -8.10
CA LYS A 228 -17.29 -11.03 -8.14
C LYS A 228 -16.34 -10.51 -9.21
N LEU A 229 -16.90 -10.06 -10.33
CA LEU A 229 -16.14 -9.46 -11.44
C LEU A 229 -15.47 -8.15 -11.01
N GLU A 230 -16.16 -7.26 -10.31
CA GLU A 230 -15.58 -6.02 -9.77
C GLU A 230 -14.50 -6.29 -8.71
N ILE A 231 -14.70 -7.28 -7.83
CA ILE A 231 -13.67 -7.70 -6.87
C ILE A 231 -12.42 -8.21 -7.62
N GLY A 232 -12.60 -9.00 -8.68
CA GLY A 232 -11.52 -9.46 -9.55
C GLY A 232 -10.78 -8.29 -10.23
N LYS A 233 -11.52 -7.31 -10.75
CA LYS A 233 -10.96 -6.06 -11.33
C LYS A 233 -10.09 -5.31 -10.32
N ILE A 234 -10.58 -5.11 -9.09
CA ILE A 234 -9.82 -4.43 -8.04
C ILE A 234 -8.52 -5.18 -7.73
N CYS A 235 -8.57 -6.52 -7.66
CA CYS A 235 -7.37 -7.33 -7.44
C CYS A 235 -6.37 -7.21 -8.58
N CYS A 236 -6.83 -7.23 -9.84
CA CYS A 236 -5.99 -7.06 -11.04
C CYS A 236 -5.34 -5.66 -11.10
N ILE A 237 -6.08 -4.61 -10.75
CA ILE A 237 -5.53 -3.26 -10.68
C ILE A 237 -4.48 -3.15 -9.58
N LEU A 238 -4.69 -3.79 -8.43
CA LEU A 238 -3.76 -3.80 -7.31
C LEU A 238 -2.42 -4.45 -7.68
N THR A 239 -2.44 -5.64 -8.27
CA THR A 239 -1.26 -6.37 -8.74
C THR A 239 -0.56 -5.65 -9.89
N THR A 240 -1.32 -4.99 -10.78
CA THR A 240 -0.75 -4.13 -11.82
C THR A 240 -0.01 -2.93 -11.23
N ALA A 241 -0.60 -2.28 -10.22
CA ALA A 241 0.03 -1.16 -9.53
C ALA A 241 1.30 -1.59 -8.78
N GLU A 242 1.33 -2.80 -8.20
CA GLU A 242 2.55 -3.40 -7.62
C GLU A 242 3.64 -3.56 -8.68
N TYR A 243 3.32 -4.19 -9.81
CA TYR A 243 4.29 -4.36 -10.90
C TYR A 243 4.83 -3.02 -11.40
N CYS A 244 3.95 -2.02 -11.58
CA CYS A 244 4.36 -0.69 -11.97
C CYS A 244 5.27 -0.01 -10.93
N LEU A 245 4.98 -0.17 -9.65
CA LEU A 245 5.81 0.38 -8.58
C LEU A 245 7.22 -0.23 -8.62
N GLU A 246 7.31 -1.57 -8.60
CA GLU A 246 8.59 -2.29 -8.58
C GLU A 246 9.41 -1.95 -9.84
N THR A 247 8.76 -1.89 -11.00
CA THR A 247 9.44 -1.55 -12.27
C THR A 247 9.85 -0.07 -12.34
N THR A 248 9.07 0.84 -11.73
CA THR A 248 9.42 2.27 -11.62
C THR A 248 10.66 2.47 -10.75
N GLN A 249 10.79 1.72 -9.65
CA GLN A 249 12.00 1.75 -8.81
C GLN A 249 13.24 1.33 -9.59
N GLN A 250 13.14 0.26 -10.39
CA GLN A 250 14.25 -0.20 -11.24
C GLN A 250 14.59 0.79 -12.36
N LEU A 251 13.56 1.39 -12.98
CA LEU A 251 13.73 2.43 -13.99
C LEU A 251 14.50 3.64 -13.43
N GLU A 252 14.18 4.10 -12.22
CA GLU A 252 14.88 5.20 -11.58
C GLU A 252 16.37 4.89 -11.38
N VAL A 253 16.69 3.67 -10.90
CA VAL A 253 18.08 3.21 -10.76
C VAL A 253 18.79 3.22 -12.11
N LYS A 254 18.17 2.65 -13.15
CA LYS A 254 18.75 2.59 -14.50
C LYS A 254 18.94 3.97 -15.13
N LEU A 255 18.00 4.89 -14.95
CA LEU A 255 18.13 6.28 -15.38
C LEU A 255 19.32 6.97 -14.69
N LYS A 256 19.47 6.77 -13.38
CA LYS A 256 20.58 7.30 -12.57
C LYS A 256 21.95 6.67 -12.91
N GLU A 257 21.99 5.46 -13.45
CA GLU A 257 23.20 4.80 -13.93
C GLU A 257 23.67 5.33 -15.29
N LYS A 258 22.73 5.80 -16.14
CA LYS A 258 23.01 6.20 -17.53
C LYS A 258 23.22 7.70 -17.71
N ILE A 259 22.66 8.53 -16.83
CA ILE A 259 22.82 9.99 -16.90
C ILE A 259 24.20 10.46 -16.44
N ASP A 260 24.64 11.62 -16.94
CA ASP A 260 25.82 12.33 -16.44
C ASP A 260 25.78 12.49 -14.90
N PRO A 261 26.88 12.18 -14.18
CA PRO A 261 26.94 12.25 -12.72
C PRO A 261 26.49 13.59 -12.12
N THR A 262 26.70 14.71 -12.84
CA THR A 262 26.34 16.07 -12.39
C THR A 262 24.82 16.30 -12.36
N LEU A 263 24.05 15.51 -13.11
CA LEU A 263 22.60 15.64 -13.23
C LEU A 263 21.83 14.52 -12.51
N LYS A 264 22.55 13.54 -11.94
CA LYS A 264 21.96 12.36 -11.28
C LYS A 264 20.95 12.72 -10.18
N ASP A 265 21.25 13.75 -9.40
CA ASP A 265 20.39 14.20 -8.28
C ASP A 265 19.07 14.82 -8.74
N LYS A 266 18.94 15.18 -10.02
CA LYS A 266 17.70 15.74 -10.58
C LYS A 266 16.69 14.66 -10.97
N ILE A 267 17.11 13.39 -11.06
CA ILE A 267 16.20 12.27 -11.33
C ILE A 267 15.61 11.80 -10.00
N ASN A 268 14.30 11.96 -9.86
CA ASN A 268 13.55 11.50 -8.70
C ASN A 268 12.17 11.03 -9.14
N LEU A 269 11.85 9.75 -8.96
CA LEU A 269 10.55 9.18 -9.32
C LEU A 269 9.69 8.87 -8.07
N ALA A 270 10.03 9.43 -6.90
CA ALA A 270 9.30 9.19 -5.66
C ALA A 270 7.82 9.55 -5.75
N GLN A 271 7.46 10.64 -6.45
CA GLN A 271 6.07 11.04 -6.61
C GLN A 271 5.26 9.99 -7.39
N GLU A 272 5.85 9.45 -8.46
CA GLU A 272 5.23 8.40 -9.28
C GLU A 272 5.08 7.10 -8.47
N GLN A 273 6.09 6.74 -7.67
CA GLN A 273 6.03 5.60 -6.75
C GLN A 273 4.90 5.78 -5.72
N ASP A 274 4.79 6.96 -5.10
CA ASP A 274 3.74 7.28 -4.14
C ASP A 274 2.34 7.16 -4.75
N ILE A 275 2.17 7.56 -6.02
CA ILE A 275 0.90 7.41 -6.72
C ILE A 275 0.52 5.94 -6.87
N PHE A 276 1.45 5.05 -7.24
CA PHE A 276 1.16 3.61 -7.30
C PHE A 276 0.87 3.04 -5.90
N HIS A 277 1.61 3.45 -4.86
CA HIS A 277 1.29 3.12 -3.46
C HIS A 277 -0.14 3.52 -3.06
N ASN A 278 -0.60 4.69 -3.50
CA ASN A 278 -1.97 5.15 -3.27
C ASN A 278 -3.00 4.30 -4.01
N VAL A 279 -2.73 3.90 -5.27
CA VAL A 279 -3.62 2.98 -6.03
C VAL A 279 -3.76 1.63 -5.31
N MET A 280 -2.65 1.05 -4.86
CA MET A 280 -2.67 -0.20 -4.09
C MET A 280 -3.45 -0.05 -2.79
N SER A 281 -3.18 1.03 -2.04
CA SER A 281 -3.85 1.30 -0.76
C SER A 281 -5.36 1.49 -0.92
N ASN A 282 -5.79 2.21 -1.96
CA ASN A 282 -7.20 2.41 -2.28
C ASN A 282 -7.86 1.08 -2.67
N SER A 283 -7.19 0.28 -3.52
CA SER A 283 -7.71 -1.03 -3.93
C SER A 283 -7.96 -1.96 -2.72
N ILE A 284 -7.03 -2.01 -1.77
CA ILE A 284 -7.22 -2.76 -0.52
C ILE A 284 -8.40 -2.20 0.29
N GLN A 285 -8.53 -0.87 0.38
CA GLN A 285 -9.62 -0.24 1.12
C GLN A 285 -10.99 -0.57 0.51
N LEU A 286 -11.11 -0.59 -0.82
CA LEU A 286 -12.34 -0.97 -1.52
C LEU A 286 -12.73 -2.42 -1.20
N LEU A 287 -11.77 -3.35 -1.21
CA LEU A 287 -11.99 -4.75 -0.84
C LEU A 287 -12.44 -4.89 0.62
N VAL A 288 -11.81 -4.16 1.54
CA VAL A 288 -12.18 -4.15 2.96
C VAL A 288 -13.61 -3.64 3.12
N GLN A 289 -13.91 -2.50 2.51
CA GLN A 289 -15.23 -1.88 2.60
C GLN A 289 -16.33 -2.78 2.04
N ASP A 290 -16.08 -3.42 0.91
CA ASP A 290 -16.99 -4.44 0.39
C ASP A 290 -17.26 -5.48 1.49
N LEU A 291 -16.25 -6.20 1.97
CA LEU A 291 -16.43 -7.27 2.95
C LEU A 291 -17.18 -6.80 4.22
N GLU A 292 -16.92 -5.58 4.68
CA GLU A 292 -17.66 -4.98 5.80
C GLU A 292 -19.14 -4.77 5.49
N LEU A 293 -19.48 -4.25 4.30
CA LEU A 293 -20.87 -4.13 3.85
C LEU A 293 -21.57 -5.48 3.75
N ALA A 294 -20.84 -6.59 3.50
CA ALA A 294 -21.43 -7.93 3.58
C ALA A 294 -21.89 -8.30 4.99
N CYS A 295 -21.16 -7.82 6.00
CA CYS A 295 -21.39 -8.16 7.40
C CYS A 295 -22.41 -7.22 8.06
N GLU A 296 -22.65 -6.03 7.49
CA GLU A 296 -23.52 -5.00 8.06
C GLU A 296 -24.97 -5.46 8.30
N PRO A 297 -25.64 -6.21 7.39
CA PRO A 297 -26.99 -6.70 7.65
C PRO A 297 -27.07 -7.61 8.89
N ALA A 298 -26.06 -8.44 9.11
CA ALA A 298 -25.98 -9.31 10.28
C ALA A 298 -25.70 -8.52 11.57
N LEU A 299 -24.83 -7.50 11.53
CA LEU A 299 -24.61 -6.59 12.65
C LEU A 299 -25.86 -5.77 12.98
N SER A 300 -26.61 -5.33 11.96
CA SER A 300 -27.89 -4.65 12.14
C SER A 300 -28.93 -5.58 12.78
N ALA A 301 -29.01 -6.83 12.32
CA ALA A 301 -29.87 -7.84 12.94
C ALA A 301 -29.51 -8.08 14.42
N MET A 302 -28.23 -8.20 14.75
CA MET A 302 -27.73 -8.33 16.14
C MET A 302 -28.25 -7.20 17.04
N SER A 303 -28.20 -5.96 16.58
CA SER A 303 -28.65 -4.80 17.38
C SER A 303 -30.16 -4.74 17.62
N ARG A 304 -30.96 -5.49 16.84
CA ARG A 304 -32.43 -5.56 16.96
C ARG A 304 -32.92 -6.73 17.81
N ILE A 305 -32.04 -7.63 18.21
CA ILE A 305 -32.40 -8.74 19.10
C ILE A 305 -32.76 -8.18 20.48
N GLN A 306 -33.88 -8.65 21.03
CA GLN A 306 -34.31 -8.29 22.38
C GLN A 306 -33.51 -9.08 23.42
N TRP A 307 -32.25 -8.68 23.65
CA TRP A 307 -31.30 -9.37 24.52
C TRP A 307 -31.76 -9.54 25.98
N GLN A 308 -32.71 -8.72 26.43
CA GLN A 308 -33.34 -8.87 27.74
C GLN A 308 -34.22 -10.12 27.85
N ASN A 309 -34.82 -10.59 26.75
CA ASN A 309 -35.80 -11.68 26.71
C ASN A 309 -35.16 -13.03 26.34
N VAL A 310 -33.83 -13.10 26.28
CA VAL A 310 -33.12 -14.35 26.01
C VAL A 310 -33.13 -15.18 27.30
N GLU A 311 -33.82 -16.33 27.27
CA GLU A 311 -34.02 -17.20 28.44
C GLU A 311 -32.98 -18.32 28.54
N ALA A 312 -32.39 -18.74 27.42
CA ALA A 312 -31.43 -19.83 27.35
C ALA A 312 -30.28 -19.53 26.41
N VAL A 313 -29.12 -20.05 26.77
CA VAL A 313 -27.89 -19.98 25.96
C VAL A 313 -27.90 -21.10 24.94
N VAL A 314 -27.55 -20.76 23.70
CA VAL A 314 -27.29 -21.66 22.57
C VAL A 314 -25.82 -21.56 22.16
N ASP A 315 -25.37 -22.42 21.26
CA ASP A 315 -23.97 -22.43 20.80
C ASP A 315 -23.54 -21.06 20.22
N HIS A 316 -24.24 -20.58 19.19
CA HIS A 316 -24.05 -19.23 18.66
C HIS A 316 -25.32 -18.67 17.99
N SER A 317 -25.45 -17.35 17.97
CA SER A 317 -26.58 -16.65 17.34
C SER A 317 -26.56 -16.73 15.81
N GLY A 318 -27.73 -16.53 15.19
CA GLY A 318 -27.88 -16.53 13.73
C GLY A 318 -27.03 -15.48 13.01
N TYR A 319 -26.80 -14.32 13.62
CA TYR A 319 -25.95 -13.28 13.04
C TYR A 319 -24.47 -13.72 12.93
N VAL A 320 -23.97 -14.49 13.90
CA VAL A 320 -22.61 -15.05 13.88
C VAL A 320 -22.46 -16.03 12.71
N THR A 321 -23.50 -16.84 12.48
CA THR A 321 -23.56 -17.78 11.36
C THR A 321 -23.51 -17.03 10.02
N ALA A 322 -24.33 -15.97 9.88
CA ALA A 322 -24.37 -15.14 8.68
C ALA A 322 -23.01 -14.48 8.38
N ILE A 323 -22.39 -13.82 9.38
CA ILE A 323 -21.05 -13.22 9.24
C ILE A 323 -20.05 -14.29 8.83
N SER A 324 -20.02 -15.43 9.53
CA SER A 324 -19.10 -16.53 9.23
C SER A 324 -19.26 -17.06 7.80
N SER A 325 -20.50 -17.16 7.31
CA SER A 325 -20.81 -17.59 5.95
C SER A 325 -20.30 -16.60 4.89
N HIS A 326 -20.52 -15.29 5.12
CA HIS A 326 -20.00 -14.24 4.24
C HIS A 326 -18.48 -14.24 4.17
N LEU A 327 -17.80 -14.35 5.32
CA LEU A 327 -16.34 -14.44 5.38
C LEU A 327 -15.84 -15.68 4.61
N LYS A 328 -16.44 -16.85 4.84
CA LYS A 328 -16.07 -18.11 4.17
C LYS A 328 -16.28 -18.09 2.66
N THR A 329 -17.22 -17.29 2.16
CA THR A 329 -17.51 -17.19 0.73
C THR A 329 -16.62 -16.15 0.03
N SER A 330 -16.42 -14.99 0.64
CA SER A 330 -15.73 -13.85 0.00
C SER A 330 -14.21 -13.93 0.13
N VAL A 331 -13.69 -14.36 1.29
CA VAL A 331 -12.25 -14.31 1.58
C VAL A 331 -11.43 -15.25 0.67
N PRO A 332 -11.83 -16.51 0.41
CA PRO A 332 -11.11 -17.37 -0.53
C PRO A 332 -11.00 -16.79 -1.93
N PHE A 333 -12.06 -16.15 -2.41
CA PHE A 333 -12.06 -15.54 -3.74
C PHE A 333 -11.02 -14.41 -3.83
N ILE A 334 -10.97 -13.51 -2.84
CA ILE A 334 -9.95 -12.44 -2.79
C ILE A 334 -8.54 -13.04 -2.68
N LYS A 335 -8.38 -14.07 -1.85
CA LYS A 335 -7.11 -14.77 -1.65
C LYS A 335 -6.58 -15.40 -2.93
N ASP A 336 -7.42 -16.07 -3.69
CA ASP A 336 -7.04 -16.75 -4.93
C ASP A 336 -6.62 -15.73 -6.00
N ASN A 337 -7.35 -14.62 -6.12
CA ASN A 337 -7.01 -13.50 -7.01
C ASN A 337 -5.69 -12.79 -6.61
N LEU A 338 -5.35 -12.75 -5.32
CA LEU A 338 -4.11 -12.17 -4.80
C LEU A 338 -3.01 -13.20 -4.49
N SER A 339 -3.10 -14.39 -5.10
CA SER A 339 -2.19 -15.51 -4.80
C SER A 339 -0.72 -15.23 -5.12
N ALA A 340 -0.44 -14.43 -6.16
CA ALA A 340 0.89 -13.94 -6.52
C ALA A 340 1.42 -12.89 -5.51
N SER A 341 0.54 -12.07 -4.94
CA SER A 341 0.90 -10.90 -4.13
C SER A 341 0.39 -11.03 -2.69
N ARG A 342 0.80 -12.11 -2.01
CA ARG A 342 0.30 -12.51 -0.68
C ARG A 342 0.46 -11.45 0.42
N LYS A 343 1.43 -10.55 0.27
CA LYS A 343 1.66 -9.43 1.20
C LYS A 343 0.41 -8.53 1.28
N TYR A 344 -0.27 -8.30 0.17
CA TYR A 344 -1.48 -7.46 0.15
C TYR A 344 -2.72 -8.19 0.65
N PHE A 345 -2.84 -9.50 0.42
CA PHE A 345 -3.89 -10.29 1.07
C PHE A 345 -3.77 -10.23 2.60
N THR A 346 -2.53 -10.31 3.12
CA THR A 346 -2.28 -10.14 4.55
C THR A 346 -2.68 -8.75 5.04
N GLN A 347 -2.30 -7.69 4.30
CA GLN A 347 -2.68 -6.32 4.63
C GLN A 347 -4.21 -6.11 4.60
N PHE A 348 -4.90 -6.72 3.63
CA PHE A 348 -6.35 -6.74 3.56
C PHE A 348 -6.98 -7.33 4.83
N CYS A 349 -6.54 -8.51 5.27
CA CYS A 349 -7.03 -9.12 6.51
C CYS A 349 -6.79 -8.20 7.72
N VAL A 350 -5.58 -7.64 7.86
CA VAL A 350 -5.24 -6.73 8.96
C VAL A 350 -6.11 -5.48 8.94
N LYS A 351 -6.31 -4.85 7.78
CA LYS A 351 -7.16 -3.66 7.66
C LYS A 351 -8.62 -3.97 7.94
N PHE A 352 -9.12 -5.11 7.45
CA PHE A 352 -10.47 -5.58 7.76
C PHE A 352 -10.67 -5.76 9.25
N ALA A 353 -9.78 -6.49 9.95
CA ALA A 353 -9.90 -6.68 11.39
C ALA A 353 -9.86 -5.35 12.17
N ASN A 354 -8.96 -4.43 11.79
CA ASN A 354 -8.86 -3.11 12.42
C ASN A 354 -10.11 -2.24 12.23
N SER A 355 -10.87 -2.41 11.15
CA SER A 355 -12.08 -1.62 10.89
C SER A 355 -13.36 -2.33 11.38
N PHE A 356 -13.46 -3.63 11.19
CA PHE A 356 -14.59 -4.47 11.57
C PHE A 356 -14.74 -4.60 13.09
N ILE A 357 -13.65 -4.85 13.84
CA ILE A 357 -13.74 -5.10 15.29
C ILE A 357 -14.29 -3.88 16.04
N PRO A 358 -13.83 -2.63 15.81
CA PRO A 358 -14.45 -1.46 16.42
C PRO A 358 -15.93 -1.30 16.07
N LYS A 359 -16.34 -1.59 14.83
CA LYS A 359 -17.76 -1.56 14.41
C LYS A 359 -18.58 -2.63 15.12
N PHE A 360 -18.04 -3.83 15.28
CA PHE A 360 -18.68 -4.90 16.04
C PHE A 360 -18.88 -4.50 17.50
N ILE A 361 -17.85 -3.96 18.16
CA ILE A 361 -17.94 -3.44 19.53
C ILE A 361 -18.95 -2.30 19.64
N GLN A 362 -19.01 -1.42 18.64
CA GLN A 362 -20.03 -0.37 18.60
C GLN A 362 -21.45 -0.95 18.53
N ASN A 363 -21.65 -2.06 17.82
CA ASN A 363 -22.95 -2.75 17.79
C ASN A 363 -23.25 -3.52 19.09
N ILE A 364 -22.23 -4.04 19.80
CA ILE A 364 -22.40 -4.53 21.17
C ILE A 364 -22.97 -3.43 22.06
N TYR A 365 -22.43 -2.21 22.02
CA TYR A 365 -22.94 -1.08 22.81
C TYR A 365 -24.39 -0.67 22.48
N LYS A 366 -24.89 -1.01 21.27
CA LYS A 366 -26.29 -0.78 20.88
C LYS A 366 -27.23 -1.85 21.42
N CYS A 367 -26.71 -3.02 21.81
CA CYS A 367 -27.49 -4.07 22.44
C CYS A 367 -27.82 -3.62 23.86
N LYS A 368 -28.97 -2.97 24.06
CA LYS A 368 -29.44 -2.49 25.36
C LYS A 368 -30.97 -2.44 25.44
N PRO A 369 -31.60 -2.87 26.53
CA PRO A 369 -31.00 -3.52 27.72
C PRO A 369 -30.66 -5.01 27.48
N VAL A 370 -29.73 -5.54 28.28
CA VAL A 370 -29.22 -6.92 28.20
C VAL A 370 -29.40 -7.63 29.55
N SER A 371 -29.99 -8.83 29.55
CA SER A 371 -30.10 -9.67 30.75
C SER A 371 -28.77 -10.40 31.04
N THR A 372 -28.64 -11.05 32.20
CA THR A 372 -27.45 -11.86 32.51
C THR A 372 -27.26 -13.00 31.50
N VAL A 373 -28.34 -13.69 31.13
CA VAL A 373 -28.33 -14.79 30.15
C VAL A 373 -28.06 -14.25 28.73
N GLY A 374 -28.66 -13.10 28.35
CA GLY A 374 -28.37 -12.45 27.08
C GLY A 374 -26.91 -12.00 26.95
N ALA A 375 -26.32 -11.52 28.04
CA ALA A 375 -24.89 -11.14 28.07
C ALA A 375 -23.98 -12.37 27.97
N GLU A 376 -24.37 -13.51 28.56
CA GLU A 376 -23.68 -14.78 28.40
C GLU A 376 -23.71 -15.25 26.93
N GLN A 377 -24.86 -15.17 26.27
CA GLN A 377 -24.96 -15.50 24.84
C GLN A 377 -24.07 -14.59 23.98
N LEU A 378 -24.13 -13.27 24.20
CA LEU A 378 -23.27 -12.31 23.49
C LEU A 378 -21.78 -12.59 23.72
N LEU A 379 -21.41 -13.09 24.90
CA LEU A 379 -20.02 -13.44 25.22
C LEU A 379 -19.57 -14.67 24.42
N LEU A 380 -20.41 -15.70 24.32
CA LEU A 380 -20.15 -16.85 23.45
C LEU A 380 -20.06 -16.43 21.98
N ASP A 381 -21.00 -15.63 21.51
CA ASP A 381 -21.02 -15.13 20.14
C ASP A 381 -19.74 -14.32 19.81
N THR A 382 -19.29 -13.49 20.75
CA THR A 382 -18.04 -12.72 20.63
C THR A 382 -16.83 -13.65 20.57
N HIS A 383 -16.81 -14.69 21.40
CA HIS A 383 -15.75 -15.69 21.37
C HIS A 383 -15.72 -16.45 20.04
N MET A 384 -16.89 -16.86 19.53
CA MET A 384 -16.99 -17.53 18.23
C MET A 384 -16.50 -16.64 17.10
N LEU A 385 -16.91 -15.36 17.04
CA LEU A 385 -16.39 -14.42 16.06
C LEU A 385 -14.87 -14.20 16.20
N LYS A 386 -14.32 -14.23 17.41
CA LYS A 386 -12.87 -14.14 17.63
C LYS A 386 -12.16 -15.33 16.99
N THR A 387 -12.68 -16.55 17.15
CA THR A 387 -12.09 -17.74 16.51
C THR A 387 -12.15 -17.66 14.98
N VAL A 388 -13.28 -17.23 14.41
CA VAL A 388 -13.46 -17.06 12.97
C VAL A 388 -12.52 -15.98 12.41
N LEU A 389 -12.38 -14.85 13.10
CA LEU A 389 -11.45 -13.79 12.71
C LEU A 389 -9.99 -14.24 12.81
N LEU A 390 -9.62 -15.05 13.81
CA LEU A 390 -8.26 -15.59 13.91
C LEU A 390 -7.91 -16.54 12.74
N ASP A 391 -8.90 -17.28 12.25
CA ASP A 391 -8.75 -18.16 11.09
C ASP A 391 -8.85 -17.42 9.74
N LEU A 392 -9.27 -16.14 9.73
CA LEU A 392 -9.53 -15.35 8.52
C LEU A 392 -8.44 -15.46 7.43
N PRO A 393 -7.13 -15.32 7.72
CA PRO A 393 -6.08 -15.43 6.69
C PRO A 393 -5.93 -16.87 6.13
N SER A 394 -6.38 -17.85 6.91
CA SER A 394 -6.27 -19.28 6.63
C SER A 394 -7.52 -19.86 5.97
N ILE A 395 -8.64 -19.14 5.94
CA ILE A 395 -9.85 -19.54 5.22
C ILE A 395 -9.50 -19.88 3.76
N GLY A 396 -9.96 -21.04 3.29
CA GLY A 396 -9.71 -21.55 1.94
C GLY A 396 -8.26 -21.93 1.65
N SER A 397 -7.36 -21.93 2.65
CA SER A 397 -5.97 -22.36 2.46
C SER A 397 -5.89 -23.88 2.30
N ARG A 398 -5.21 -24.35 1.25
CA ARG A 398 -4.82 -25.77 1.12
C ARG A 398 -3.63 -26.13 2.03
N VAL A 399 -2.92 -25.12 2.54
CA VAL A 399 -1.76 -25.27 3.44
C VAL A 399 -2.10 -24.61 4.77
N ASN A 400 -2.08 -25.39 5.85
CA ASN A 400 -2.26 -24.88 7.22
C ASN A 400 -1.06 -24.01 7.59
N ARG A 401 -1.19 -22.71 7.37
CA ARG A 401 -0.22 -21.70 7.83
C ARG A 401 -0.83 -20.94 8.99
N THR A 402 0.00 -20.65 9.98
CA THR A 402 -0.41 -19.81 11.11
C THR A 402 -0.58 -18.37 10.65
N ALA A 403 -1.63 -17.71 11.15
CA ALA A 403 -1.87 -16.30 10.87
C ALA A 403 -0.66 -15.42 11.29
N PRO A 404 -0.39 -14.31 10.59
CA PRO A 404 0.70 -13.41 10.95
C PRO A 404 0.54 -12.86 12.38
N ALA A 405 1.63 -12.80 13.15
CA ALA A 405 1.59 -12.37 14.55
C ALA A 405 1.00 -10.96 14.75
N SER A 406 1.26 -10.04 13.82
CA SER A 406 0.68 -8.70 13.80
C SER A 406 -0.85 -8.72 13.67
N PHE A 407 -1.39 -9.62 12.84
CA PHE A 407 -2.82 -9.82 12.68
C PHE A 407 -3.45 -10.43 13.93
N THR A 408 -2.87 -11.55 14.43
CA THR A 408 -3.35 -12.23 15.63
C THR A 408 -3.40 -11.27 16.82
N LYS A 409 -2.39 -10.42 17.00
CA LYS A 409 -2.36 -9.43 18.08
C LYS A 409 -3.52 -8.43 18.02
N VAL A 410 -3.87 -7.95 16.83
CA VAL A 410 -5.00 -7.03 16.62
C VAL A 410 -6.32 -7.72 17.00
N VAL A 411 -6.56 -8.92 16.46
CA VAL A 411 -7.80 -9.68 16.72
C VAL A 411 -7.93 -10.03 18.18
N VAL A 412 -6.87 -10.56 18.81
CA VAL A 412 -6.89 -10.91 20.24
C VAL A 412 -7.13 -9.67 21.08
N LYS A 413 -6.40 -8.56 20.88
CA LYS A 413 -6.59 -7.35 21.69
C LYS A 413 -8.02 -6.83 21.58
N GLY A 414 -8.51 -6.63 20.35
CA GLY A 414 -9.82 -6.02 20.12
C GLY A 414 -10.98 -6.91 20.57
N MET A 415 -10.97 -8.20 20.23
CA MET A 415 -12.06 -9.10 20.62
C MET A 415 -12.04 -9.40 22.13
N THR A 416 -10.87 -9.49 22.76
CA THR A 416 -10.77 -9.66 24.23
C THR A 416 -11.35 -8.46 24.96
N HIS A 417 -11.18 -7.26 24.43
CA HIS A 417 -11.84 -6.08 24.99
C HIS A 417 -13.38 -6.19 24.92
N GLY A 418 -13.94 -6.67 23.80
CA GLY A 418 -15.36 -7.04 23.68
C GLY A 418 -15.81 -8.08 24.72
N GLU A 419 -15.02 -9.14 24.91
CA GLU A 419 -15.27 -10.17 25.94
C GLU A 419 -15.27 -9.57 27.36
N MET A 420 -14.34 -8.64 27.67
CA MET A 420 -14.28 -7.98 28.98
C MET A 420 -15.48 -7.06 29.23
N ILE A 421 -15.94 -6.32 28.22
CA ILE A 421 -17.16 -5.50 28.30
C ILE A 421 -18.35 -6.37 28.75
N LEU A 422 -18.56 -7.50 28.09
CA LEU A 422 -19.68 -8.41 28.38
C LEU A 422 -19.54 -9.07 29.76
N LYS A 423 -18.33 -9.42 30.19
CA LYS A 423 -18.06 -9.91 31.55
C LYS A 423 -18.42 -8.89 32.62
N VAL A 424 -18.17 -7.60 32.39
CA VAL A 424 -18.61 -6.53 33.30
C VAL A 424 -20.13 -6.41 33.31
N VAL A 425 -20.80 -6.48 32.15
CA VAL A 425 -22.27 -6.45 32.06
C VAL A 425 -22.90 -7.60 32.86
N MET A 426 -22.28 -8.77 32.90
CA MET A 426 -22.72 -9.93 33.70
C MET A 426 -22.47 -9.77 35.21
N ALA A 427 -21.49 -8.97 35.62
CA ALA A 427 -21.11 -8.85 37.03
C ALA A 427 -22.25 -8.25 37.89
N PRO A 428 -22.44 -8.73 39.14
CA PRO A 428 -23.42 -8.16 40.05
C PRO A 428 -23.05 -6.71 40.40
N THR A 429 -24.04 -5.83 40.46
CA THR A 429 -23.86 -4.40 40.77
C THR A 429 -23.76 -4.10 42.26
N GLU A 430 -24.20 -5.02 43.11
CA GLU A 430 -24.07 -4.91 44.55
C GLU A 430 -22.99 -5.87 45.08
N PRO A 431 -22.06 -5.40 45.93
CA PRO A 431 -21.87 -4.00 46.38
C PRO A 431 -21.29 -3.08 45.30
N ALA A 432 -21.74 -1.83 45.24
CA ALA A 432 -21.37 -0.84 44.22
C ALA A 432 -19.85 -0.61 44.07
N GLU A 433 -19.11 -0.54 45.18
CA GLU A 433 -17.65 -0.38 45.18
C GLU A 433 -16.94 -1.57 44.52
N SER A 434 -17.39 -2.79 44.81
CA SER A 434 -16.84 -4.02 44.22
C SER A 434 -17.06 -4.09 42.72
N PHE A 435 -18.19 -3.56 42.23
CA PHE A 435 -18.48 -3.48 40.81
C PHE A 435 -17.51 -2.51 40.09
N VAL A 436 -17.29 -1.33 40.66
CA VAL A 436 -16.33 -0.34 40.11
C VAL A 436 -14.91 -0.90 40.08
N ASP A 437 -14.48 -1.59 41.14
CA ASP A 437 -13.16 -2.25 41.19
C ASP A 437 -13.01 -3.35 40.12
N LYS A 438 -14.06 -4.15 39.89
CA LYS A 438 -14.07 -5.18 38.84
C LYS A 438 -13.98 -4.53 37.46
N PHE A 439 -14.69 -3.43 37.21
CA PHE A 439 -14.60 -2.68 35.97
C PHE A 439 -13.17 -2.18 35.74
N LEU A 440 -12.57 -1.50 36.72
CA LEU A 440 -11.19 -0.99 36.62
C LEU A 440 -10.15 -2.10 36.38
N LYS A 441 -10.36 -3.30 36.94
CA LYS A 441 -9.48 -4.46 36.72
C LYS A 441 -9.61 -5.07 35.33
N LEU A 442 -10.83 -5.21 34.82
CA LEU A 442 -11.09 -5.84 33.51
C LEU A 442 -10.88 -4.87 32.35
N LEU A 443 -11.06 -3.57 32.59
CA LEU A 443 -11.05 -2.50 31.59
C LEU A 443 -10.24 -1.29 32.10
N PRO A 444 -8.91 -1.42 32.25
CA PRO A 444 -8.07 -0.37 32.84
C PRO A 444 -7.86 0.85 31.93
N GLU A 445 -7.97 0.68 30.61
CA GLU A 445 -7.80 1.74 29.61
C GLU A 445 -9.12 2.49 29.31
N SER A 446 -10.23 2.11 29.96
CA SER A 446 -11.56 2.62 29.64
C SER A 446 -11.86 3.99 30.25
N ASP A 447 -12.58 4.81 29.50
CA ASP A 447 -12.96 6.16 29.92
C ASP A 447 -14.35 6.21 30.58
N ILE A 448 -14.74 7.40 31.05
CA ILE A 448 -16.04 7.62 31.67
C ILE A 448 -17.23 7.40 30.73
N GLN A 449 -17.04 7.59 29.41
CA GLN A 449 -18.08 7.38 28.40
C GLN A 449 -18.32 5.89 28.16
N GLU A 450 -17.25 5.09 28.14
CA GLU A 450 -17.30 3.64 28.04
C GLU A 450 -17.96 3.04 29.28
N PHE A 451 -17.59 3.50 30.49
CA PHE A 451 -18.28 3.07 31.71
C PHE A 451 -19.78 3.38 31.65
N GLN A 452 -20.16 4.59 31.21
CA GLN A 452 -21.57 4.94 31.05
C GLN A 452 -22.31 4.02 30.06
N LYS A 453 -21.71 3.70 28.90
CA LYS A 453 -22.31 2.78 27.92
C LYS A 453 -22.56 1.40 28.51
N ILE A 454 -21.64 0.87 29.30
CA ILE A 454 -21.78 -0.45 29.96
C ILE A 454 -22.93 -0.44 30.97
N LEU A 455 -23.07 0.63 31.77
CA LEU A 455 -24.19 0.75 32.70
C LEU A 455 -25.54 0.85 31.96
N GLU A 456 -25.57 1.51 30.81
CA GLU A 456 -26.75 1.57 29.93
C GLU A 456 -27.09 0.21 29.32
N MET A 457 -26.08 -0.58 28.91
CA MET A 457 -26.29 -1.95 28.43
C MET A 457 -26.93 -2.83 29.50
N LYS A 458 -26.50 -2.70 30.75
CA LYS A 458 -27.07 -3.45 31.87
C LYS A 458 -28.52 -3.05 32.20
N GLY A 459 -29.01 -1.92 31.67
CA GLY A 459 -30.38 -1.47 31.88
C GLY A 459 -30.66 -0.88 33.26
N LEU A 460 -29.64 -0.33 33.94
CA LEU A 460 -29.79 0.24 35.28
C LEU A 460 -30.65 1.51 35.30
N LYS A 461 -31.32 1.75 36.42
CA LYS A 461 -32.09 2.98 36.62
C LYS A 461 -31.16 4.19 36.69
N ALA A 462 -31.68 5.36 36.31
CA ALA A 462 -30.89 6.58 36.28
C ALA A 462 -30.22 6.91 37.63
N ALA A 463 -30.90 6.66 38.76
CA ALA A 463 -30.35 6.89 40.09
C ALA A 463 -29.15 5.96 40.42
N GLU A 464 -29.31 4.66 40.18
CA GLU A 464 -28.25 3.64 40.38
C GLU A 464 -27.04 3.93 39.48
N ARG A 465 -27.30 4.26 38.21
CA ARG A 465 -26.25 4.65 37.26
C ARG A 465 -25.49 5.89 37.74
N ASN A 466 -26.18 6.92 38.21
CA ASN A 466 -25.55 8.14 38.71
C ASN A 466 -24.70 7.88 39.96
N HIS A 467 -25.15 6.98 40.84
CA HIS A 467 -24.38 6.56 42.02
C HIS A 467 -23.08 5.86 41.60
N LEU A 468 -23.14 4.85 40.72
CA LEU A 468 -21.95 4.16 40.22
C LEU A 468 -20.99 5.11 39.47
N MET A 469 -21.54 6.03 38.67
CA MET A 469 -20.74 7.06 37.99
C MET A 469 -20.03 8.00 38.99
N SER A 470 -20.66 8.34 40.12
CA SER A 470 -20.01 9.16 41.15
C SER A 470 -18.85 8.44 41.83
N LEU A 471 -18.94 7.12 42.02
CA LEU A 471 -17.88 6.29 42.59
C LEU A 471 -16.71 6.11 41.62
N PHE A 472 -16.97 6.10 40.31
CA PHE A 472 -15.93 5.97 39.29
C PHE A 472 -15.14 7.28 39.03
N ARG A 473 -15.78 8.45 39.12
CA ARG A 473 -15.18 9.76 38.81
C ARG A 473 -13.82 10.02 39.48
N PRO A 474 -13.60 9.74 40.79
CA PRO A 474 -12.31 9.97 41.45
C PRO A 474 -11.15 9.19 40.82
N TYR A 475 -11.39 7.95 40.38
CA TYR A 475 -10.36 7.08 39.79
C TYR A 475 -9.91 7.56 38.40
N HIS A 476 -10.85 8.08 37.60
CA HIS A 476 -10.55 8.62 36.27
C HIS A 476 -9.75 9.94 36.35
N ILE A 477 -10.01 10.79 37.34
CA ILE A 477 -9.23 12.02 37.58
C ILE A 477 -7.80 11.64 37.98
N SER A 478 -7.61 10.67 38.86
CA SER A 478 -6.27 10.20 39.26
C SER A 478 -5.46 9.62 38.09
N SER A 479 -6.10 8.84 37.20
CA SER A 479 -5.45 8.29 36.00
C SER A 479 -5.06 9.36 34.97
N SER A 480 -5.86 10.42 34.84
CA SER A 480 -5.59 11.52 33.90
C SER A 480 -4.52 12.52 34.39
N TYR A 481 -4.25 12.63 35.70
CA TYR A 481 -3.11 13.38 36.24
C TYR A 481 -1.77 12.64 36.09
N VAL A 482 -1.77 11.31 36.18
CA VAL A 482 -0.56 10.50 35.91
C VAL A 482 -0.19 10.50 34.42
N SER A 483 -1.19 10.60 33.53
CA SER A 483 -0.97 10.65 32.08
C SER A 483 -0.58 12.04 31.54
N LYS A 484 -0.76 13.12 32.32
CA LYS A 484 -0.44 14.51 31.91
C LYS A 484 0.86 15.07 32.50
N THR A 485 1.60 14.31 33.31
CA THR A 485 2.89 14.76 33.89
C THR A 485 4.13 14.29 33.12
N SER A 486 3.99 13.72 31.91
CA SER A 486 5.12 13.31 31.07
C SER A 486 5.38 14.16 29.82
N THR A 487 4.98 15.44 29.79
CA THR A 487 5.41 16.39 28.75
C THR A 487 5.58 17.81 29.29
N SER A 488 6.77 18.09 29.84
CA SER A 488 7.54 19.35 29.72
C SER A 488 8.53 19.49 30.88
N SER A 489 9.72 18.92 30.72
CA SER A 489 10.94 19.44 31.34
C SER A 489 12.15 19.00 30.52
N PRO A 490 13.08 19.91 30.20
CA PRO A 490 14.25 19.60 29.40
C PRO A 490 15.12 18.58 30.14
N LYS A 491 15.56 17.56 29.40
CA LYS A 491 16.43 16.49 29.90
C LYS A 491 17.72 17.09 30.49
N HIS A 492 17.87 17.03 31.80
CA HIS A 492 19.18 17.12 32.44
C HIS A 492 19.47 15.80 33.15
N ASP A 493 20.48 15.09 32.63
CA ASP A 493 21.29 14.03 33.22
C ASP A 493 20.75 13.23 34.41
N SER A 494 20.00 12.17 34.12
CA SER A 494 19.72 11.06 35.06
C SER A 494 20.96 10.17 35.35
N SER A 495 22.09 10.41 34.66
CA SER A 495 23.38 9.75 34.87
C SER A 495 24.13 10.27 36.10
N SER A 496 23.98 11.57 36.41
CA SER A 496 24.74 12.24 37.48
C SER A 496 24.15 11.98 38.87
N ILE A 497 22.83 11.81 38.98
CA ILE A 497 22.12 11.57 40.25
C ILE A 497 22.37 10.16 40.81
N ARG A 498 22.54 9.15 39.95
CA ARG A 498 22.92 7.78 40.39
C ARG A 498 24.37 7.71 40.87
N LYS A 499 25.28 8.50 40.29
CA LYS A 499 26.67 8.61 40.76
C LYS A 499 26.76 9.31 42.11
N LEU A 500 25.94 10.35 42.35
CA LEU A 500 25.89 11.04 43.65
C LEU A 500 25.40 10.13 44.78
N ASN A 501 24.34 9.34 44.54
CA ASN A 501 23.81 8.40 45.54
C ASN A 501 24.79 7.27 45.91
N ASN A 502 25.65 6.85 44.97
CA ASN A 502 26.69 5.86 45.24
C ASN A 502 27.91 6.44 45.97
N LEU A 503 28.19 7.74 45.84
CA LEU A 503 29.23 8.43 46.61
C LEU A 503 28.79 8.72 48.05
N ILE A 504 27.51 9.03 48.27
CA ILE A 504 26.97 9.27 49.62
C ILE A 504 26.91 7.96 50.43
N LYS A 505 26.61 6.82 49.79
CA LYS A 505 26.64 5.50 50.48
C LYS A 505 28.06 5.00 50.79
N LYS A 506 29.09 5.48 50.09
CA LYS A 506 30.48 5.05 50.32
C LYS A 506 31.16 5.79 51.48
N ASN A 507 30.63 6.95 51.91
CA ASN A 507 31.24 7.78 52.95
C ASN A 507 30.65 7.59 54.36
N PHE A 508 29.69 6.67 54.55
CA PHE A 508 29.03 6.44 55.86
C PHE A 508 29.26 5.05 56.46
N VAL A 509 30.27 4.31 55.99
CA VAL A 509 30.74 3.08 56.67
C VAL A 509 32.25 3.21 56.93
N ALA A 510 32.58 3.94 57.98
CA ALA A 510 33.88 3.88 58.65
C ALA A 510 33.66 4.25 60.13
N GLY A 511 33.20 3.28 60.92
CA GLY A 511 33.46 3.28 62.36
C GLY A 511 34.88 2.75 62.60
N PRO A 512 35.61 3.26 63.61
CA PRO A 512 37.02 2.94 63.80
C PRO A 512 37.18 1.53 64.40
N PRO A 513 38.35 0.87 64.22
CA PRO A 513 38.69 -0.29 65.00
C PRO A 513 39.30 0.10 66.35
N GLU A 514 39.05 -0.77 67.33
CA GLU A 514 39.41 -0.77 68.76
C GLU A 514 38.48 -0.03 69.73
#